data_AF-A0A2V7HGZ4-F1
#
_entry.id   AF-A0A2V7HGZ4-F1
#
_cell.length_a   1.000
_cell.length_b   1.000
_cell.length_c   1.000
_cell.angle_alpha   90.00
_cell.angle_beta   90.00
_cell.angle_gamma   90.00
#
_symmetry.space_group_name_H-M   'P 1'
#
loop_
_entity.id
_entity.type
_entity.pdbx_description
1 polymer ?
#
loop_
_entity_poly.entity_id
_entity_poly.type
_entity_poly.pdbx_seq_one_letter_code
_entity_poly.pdbx_strand_id
1 'polypeptide(L)'
;MSELTRRKWLGAAGWLAALAAAGGTDMRSPAVASAQAGSAESLLAALKSARVFDLSFTWSDQSPVLNLNPPYSFALNRTHKMTHEIFGQVPGSRVSWASEIMFFSGQHGAPTIDAIGHIGRD
;
A
#
# COMPACT_ATOMS: atom_id res chain seq x y z
N MET A 1 24.86 -29.33 36.35
CA MET A 1 25.19 -28.72 35.04
C MET A 1 26.70 -28.71 34.90
N SER A 2 27.26 -29.37 33.88
CA SER A 2 28.72 -29.56 33.79
C SER A 2 29.42 -28.27 33.32
N GLU A 3 30.68 -28.09 33.72
CA GLU A 3 31.58 -27.01 33.26
C GLU A 3 31.54 -26.82 31.72
N LEU A 4 31.42 -27.93 30.99
CA LEU A 4 31.28 -27.99 29.53
C LEU A 4 30.01 -27.28 29.01
N THR A 5 28.91 -27.34 29.76
CA THR A 5 27.66 -26.66 29.39
C THR A 5 27.79 -25.15 29.58
N ARG A 6 28.41 -24.69 30.69
CA ARG A 6 28.59 -23.26 30.98
C ARG A 6 29.49 -22.56 29.96
N ARG A 7 30.59 -23.19 29.52
CA ARG A 7 31.50 -22.61 28.49
C ARG A 7 30.85 -22.50 27.11
N LYS A 8 29.97 -23.44 26.73
CA LYS A 8 29.19 -23.35 25.49
C LYS A 8 28.19 -22.19 25.52
N TRP A 9 27.53 -21.96 26.66
CA TRP A 9 26.61 -20.84 26.84
C TRP A 9 27.30 -19.47 26.84
N LEU A 10 28.46 -19.36 27.50
CA LEU A 10 29.25 -18.11 27.49
C LEU A 10 29.84 -17.80 26.10
N GLY A 11 30.23 -18.84 25.34
CA GLY A 11 30.61 -18.69 23.93
C GLY A 11 29.46 -18.20 23.05
N ALA A 12 28.26 -18.77 23.20
CA ALA A 12 27.08 -18.36 22.45
C ALA A 12 26.63 -16.92 22.78
N ALA A 13 26.67 -16.53 24.05
CA ALA A 13 26.34 -15.17 24.48
C ALA A 13 27.37 -14.14 24.00
N GLY A 14 28.66 -14.49 23.99
CA GLY A 14 29.73 -13.63 23.45
C GLY A 14 29.62 -13.41 21.94
N TRP A 15 29.22 -14.43 21.18
CA TRP A 15 28.97 -14.31 19.74
C TRP A 15 27.75 -13.44 19.41
N LEU A 16 26.66 -13.55 20.19
CA LEU A 16 25.47 -12.69 20.04
C LEU A 16 25.77 -11.22 20.40
N ALA A 17 26.58 -10.98 21.42
CA ALA A 17 27.02 -9.63 21.78
C ALA A 17 28.00 -9.03 20.75
N ALA A 18 28.88 -9.84 20.15
CA ALA A 18 29.76 -9.42 19.07
C ALA A 18 28.98 -9.12 17.77
N LEU A 19 27.91 -9.86 17.47
CA LEU A 19 26.99 -9.55 16.36
C LEU A 19 26.18 -8.26 16.60
N ALA A 20 25.83 -7.95 17.85
CA ALA A 20 25.15 -6.70 18.19
C ALA A 20 26.12 -5.49 18.21
N ALA A 21 27.39 -5.68 18.56
CA ALA A 21 28.39 -4.62 18.65
C ALA A 21 29.20 -4.40 17.35
N ALA A 22 29.29 -5.40 16.47
CA ALA A 22 30.01 -5.33 15.19
C ALA A 22 29.12 -5.51 13.95
N GLY A 23 27.82 -5.79 14.10
CA GLY A 23 26.91 -6.15 12.99
C GLY A 23 25.75 -5.18 12.73
N GLY A 24 25.72 -4.01 13.35
CA GLY A 24 24.68 -2.99 13.12
C GLY A 24 24.77 -2.24 11.78
N THR A 25 25.79 -2.50 10.96
CA THR A 25 26.03 -1.76 9.71
C THR A 25 25.85 -2.59 8.43
N ASP A 26 25.85 -3.93 8.50
CA ASP A 26 25.90 -4.78 7.30
C ASP A 26 24.60 -5.54 6.96
N MET A 27 23.49 -5.25 7.67
CA MET A 27 22.14 -5.66 7.26
C MET A 27 21.38 -4.55 6.52
N ARG A 28 22.03 -3.42 6.21
CA ARG A 28 21.54 -2.59 5.10
C ARG A 28 21.93 -3.29 3.81
N SER A 29 20.95 -3.94 3.19
CA SER A 29 21.01 -4.25 1.77
C SER A 29 21.65 -3.04 1.04
N PRO A 30 22.55 -3.22 0.06
CA PRO A 30 23.17 -2.10 -0.67
C PRO A 30 22.13 -1.11 -1.22
N ALA A 31 20.88 -1.55 -1.40
CA ALA A 31 19.73 -0.73 -1.77
C ALA A 31 19.28 0.29 -0.69
N VAL A 32 19.65 0.11 0.58
CA VAL A 32 19.22 0.94 1.72
C VAL A 32 20.38 1.79 2.28
N ALA A 33 21.64 1.49 1.91
CA ALA A 33 22.82 2.24 2.35
C ALA A 33 23.15 3.47 1.49
N SER A 34 22.59 3.59 0.28
CA SER A 34 22.71 4.77 -0.56
C SER A 34 21.50 5.70 -0.42
N ALA A 35 21.31 6.28 0.76
CA ALA A 35 20.51 7.51 0.90
C ALA A 35 21.39 8.74 0.57
N GLN A 36 22.20 8.63 -0.49
CA GLN A 36 22.51 9.81 -1.30
C GLN A 36 21.15 10.30 -1.84
N ALA A 37 20.96 11.61 -2.04
CA ALA A 37 19.79 12.09 -2.76
C ALA A 37 19.80 11.42 -4.15
N GLY A 38 19.11 10.29 -4.27
CA GLY A 38 19.01 9.54 -5.49
C GLY A 38 18.38 10.49 -6.49
N SER A 39 19.09 10.76 -7.58
CA SER A 39 18.53 11.58 -8.65
C SER A 39 17.22 10.93 -9.12
N ALA A 40 16.29 11.71 -9.67
CA ALA A 40 15.01 11.20 -10.14
C ALA A 40 15.19 9.97 -11.06
N GLU A 41 16.28 9.93 -11.82
CA GLU A 41 16.69 8.83 -12.69
C GLU A 41 16.97 7.54 -11.93
N SER A 42 17.63 7.61 -10.77
CA SER A 42 17.89 6.45 -9.93
C SER A 42 16.60 5.87 -9.33
N LEU A 43 15.67 6.73 -8.89
CA LEU A 43 14.35 6.31 -8.43
C LEU A 43 13.55 5.64 -9.56
N LEU A 44 13.55 6.24 -10.76
CA LEU A 44 12.88 5.67 -11.92
C LEU A 44 13.47 4.31 -12.32
N ALA A 45 14.80 4.15 -12.27
CA ALA A 45 15.44 2.87 -12.53
C ALA A 45 15.05 1.80 -11.50
N ALA A 46 14.99 2.17 -10.22
CA ALA A 46 14.51 1.28 -9.16
C ALA A 46 13.05 0.89 -9.38
N LEU A 47 12.15 1.84 -9.65
CA LEU A 47 10.73 1.57 -9.89
C LEU A 47 10.51 0.67 -11.11
N LYS A 48 11.27 0.88 -12.20
CA LYS A 48 11.17 0.06 -13.42
C LYS A 48 11.63 -1.40 -13.22
N SER A 49 12.54 -1.63 -12.28
CA SER A 49 13.06 -2.98 -11.98
C SER A 49 12.34 -3.66 -10.82
N ALA A 50 11.57 -2.90 -10.05
CA ALA A 50 10.81 -3.41 -8.92
C ALA A 50 9.66 -4.32 -9.36
N ARG A 51 9.35 -5.31 -8.51
CA ARG A 51 8.07 -6.01 -8.57
C ARG A 51 7.04 -5.21 -7.77
N VAL A 52 5.89 -4.95 -8.37
CA VAL A 52 4.77 -4.26 -7.72
C VAL A 52 3.78 -5.31 -7.24
N PHE A 53 3.39 -5.22 -5.96
CA PHE A 53 2.34 -6.03 -5.37
C PHE A 53 1.19 -5.11 -4.99
N ASP A 54 0.00 -5.43 -5.51
CA ASP A 54 -1.22 -4.75 -5.09
C ASP A 54 -1.70 -5.37 -3.77
N LEU A 55 -1.75 -4.54 -2.72
CA LEU A 55 -2.27 -4.91 -1.40
C LEU A 55 -3.72 -4.49 -1.22
N SER A 56 -4.35 -4.01 -2.28
CA SER A 56 -5.76 -3.62 -2.28
C SER A 56 -6.65 -4.85 -2.43
N PHE A 57 -7.77 -4.86 -1.72
CA PHE A 57 -8.87 -5.75 -2.05
C PHE A 57 -9.83 -5.05 -3.02
N THR A 58 -10.56 -5.82 -3.81
CA THR A 58 -11.61 -5.29 -4.70
C THR A 58 -12.76 -4.71 -3.88
N TRP A 59 -13.14 -3.46 -4.17
CA TRP A 59 -14.28 -2.83 -3.54
C TRP A 59 -15.57 -3.39 -4.16
N SER A 60 -16.47 -3.87 -3.31
CA SER A 60 -17.78 -4.35 -3.71
C SER A 60 -18.76 -4.17 -2.56
N ASP A 61 -20.04 -4.34 -2.85
CA ASP A 61 -21.12 -4.35 -1.85
C ASP A 61 -20.95 -5.48 -0.80
N GLN A 62 -20.05 -6.44 -1.06
CA GLN A 62 -19.66 -7.51 -0.14
C GLN A 62 -18.33 -7.23 0.58
N SER A 63 -17.69 -6.07 0.36
CA SER A 63 -16.46 -5.73 1.05
C SER A 63 -16.68 -5.68 2.56
N PRO A 64 -15.79 -6.28 3.37
CA PRO A 64 -15.92 -6.23 4.82
C PRO A 64 -15.77 -4.79 5.29
N VAL A 65 -16.72 -4.34 6.10
CA VAL A 65 -16.70 -3.03 6.76
C VAL A 65 -16.99 -3.21 8.24
N LEU A 66 -16.44 -2.32 9.08
CA LEU A 66 -16.83 -2.26 10.48
C LEU A 66 -18.31 -1.84 10.56
N ASN A 67 -19.14 -2.60 11.28
CA ASN A 67 -20.61 -2.47 11.32
C ASN A 67 -21.16 -1.09 11.76
N LEU A 68 -20.32 -0.21 12.29
CA LEU A 68 -20.68 1.18 12.62
C LEU A 68 -20.77 2.08 11.38
N ASN A 69 -20.34 1.59 10.22
CA ASN A 69 -20.20 2.36 9.01
C ASN A 69 -21.24 1.97 7.97
N PRO A 70 -21.69 2.93 7.15
CA PRO A 70 -22.52 2.59 6.00
C PRO A 70 -21.74 1.66 5.06
N PRO A 71 -22.41 0.66 4.46
CA PRO A 71 -21.77 -0.23 3.50
C PRO A 71 -21.31 0.53 2.25
N TYR A 72 -20.25 0.04 1.63
CA TYR A 72 -19.89 0.48 0.29
C TYR A 72 -20.98 0.08 -0.71
N SER A 73 -21.31 0.96 -1.64
CA SER A 73 -22.16 0.64 -2.77
C SER A 73 -21.78 1.48 -3.99
N PHE A 74 -22.19 1.04 -5.17
CA PHE A 74 -22.03 1.79 -6.40
C PHE A 74 -23.28 1.64 -7.27
N ALA A 75 -23.54 2.63 -8.10
CA ALA A 75 -24.67 2.63 -9.03
C ALA A 75 -24.24 3.19 -10.38
N LEU A 76 -24.75 2.58 -11.45
CA LEU A 76 -24.52 3.06 -12.81
C LEU A 76 -25.11 4.47 -12.98
N ASN A 77 -24.27 5.42 -13.36
CA ASN A 77 -24.67 6.80 -13.62
C ASN A 77 -25.03 7.00 -15.09
N ARG A 78 -24.12 6.58 -15.97
CA ARG A 78 -24.23 6.72 -17.42
C ARG A 78 -23.62 5.52 -18.14
N THR A 79 -24.16 5.21 -19.31
CA THR A 79 -23.67 4.19 -20.23
C THR A 79 -23.10 4.88 -21.47
N HIS A 80 -22.28 4.15 -22.22
CA HIS A 80 -21.80 4.60 -23.53
C HIS A 80 -22.94 5.01 -24.46
N LYS A 81 -24.06 4.27 -24.47
CA LYS A 81 -25.23 4.61 -25.28
C LYS A 81 -25.78 5.98 -24.91
N MET A 82 -26.07 6.20 -23.62
CA MET A 82 -26.65 7.46 -23.15
C MET A 82 -25.72 8.66 -23.42
N THR A 83 -24.41 8.52 -23.23
CA THR A 83 -23.46 9.62 -23.47
C THR A 83 -23.24 9.86 -24.95
N HIS A 84 -23.24 8.81 -25.78
CA HIS A 84 -23.17 8.95 -27.23
C HIS A 84 -24.39 9.67 -27.81
N GLU A 85 -25.59 9.42 -27.29
CA GLU A 85 -26.82 10.10 -27.71
C GLU A 85 -26.77 11.60 -27.41
N ILE A 86 -26.02 12.04 -26.39
CA ILE A 86 -25.89 13.45 -26.01
C ILE A 86 -24.69 14.13 -26.70
N PHE A 87 -23.52 13.48 -26.72
CA PHE A 87 -22.24 14.10 -27.11
C PHE A 87 -21.65 13.54 -28.40
N GLY A 88 -22.10 12.36 -28.83
CA GLY A 88 -21.62 11.67 -30.02
C GLY A 88 -22.29 12.11 -31.32
N GLN A 89 -23.32 12.97 -31.24
CA GLN A 89 -24.11 13.39 -32.40
C GLN A 89 -23.52 14.60 -33.14
N VAL A 90 -22.52 15.28 -32.56
CA VAL A 90 -21.87 16.43 -33.20
C VAL A 90 -21.02 15.93 -34.39
N PRO A 91 -21.07 16.58 -35.57
CA PRO A 91 -20.25 16.19 -36.71
C PRO A 91 -18.76 16.04 -36.36
N GLY A 92 -18.21 14.85 -36.62
CA GLY A 92 -16.82 14.50 -36.28
C GLY A 92 -16.60 14.00 -34.85
N SER A 93 -17.60 14.07 -33.96
CA SER A 93 -17.52 13.50 -32.62
C SER A 93 -17.68 11.98 -32.66
N ARG A 94 -16.86 11.29 -31.86
CA ARG A 94 -17.00 9.86 -31.53
C ARG A 94 -16.97 9.62 -30.03
N VAL A 95 -17.19 10.66 -29.24
CA VAL A 95 -17.01 10.62 -27.79
C VAL A 95 -18.20 9.90 -27.16
N SER A 96 -17.91 8.88 -26.35
CA SER A 96 -18.85 8.23 -25.44
C SER A 96 -18.10 7.67 -24.24
N TRP A 97 -18.76 7.57 -23.11
CA TRP A 97 -18.21 7.01 -21.87
C TRP A 97 -19.30 6.33 -21.04
N ALA A 98 -18.89 5.45 -20.15
CA ALA A 98 -19.70 4.98 -19.03
C ALA A 98 -19.17 5.59 -17.73
N SER A 99 -20.05 5.76 -16.75
CA SER A 99 -19.67 6.21 -15.42
C SER A 99 -20.57 5.61 -14.35
N GLU A 100 -20.03 5.52 -13.16
CA GLU A 100 -20.69 5.01 -11.96
C GLU A 100 -20.55 6.05 -10.84
N ILE A 101 -21.49 6.02 -9.90
CA ILE A 101 -21.40 6.76 -8.64
C ILE A 101 -21.03 5.75 -7.56
N MET A 102 -20.00 6.07 -6.78
CA MET A 102 -19.60 5.30 -5.60
C MET A 102 -20.12 6.00 -4.35
N PHE A 103 -20.78 5.25 -3.46
CA PHE A 103 -21.23 5.69 -2.14
C PHE A 103 -20.40 4.96 -1.08
N PHE A 104 -19.67 5.72 -0.29
CA PHE A 104 -18.76 5.17 0.72
C PHE A 104 -18.58 6.15 1.87
N SER A 105 -18.18 5.62 3.03
CA SER A 105 -17.70 6.44 4.15
C SER A 105 -16.20 6.69 3.94
N GLY A 106 -15.68 7.86 4.34
CA GLY A 106 -14.26 8.23 4.17
C GLY A 106 -13.25 7.25 4.76
N GLN A 107 -13.70 6.27 5.54
CA GLN A 107 -12.89 5.25 6.17
C GLN A 107 -13.28 3.81 5.74
N HIS A 108 -14.35 3.62 4.96
CA HIS A 108 -14.92 2.28 4.74
C HIS A 108 -15.44 2.06 3.32
N GLY A 109 -14.90 0.99 2.73
CA GLY A 109 -15.13 0.54 1.35
C GLY A 109 -13.88 0.02 0.67
N ALA A 110 -12.72 0.02 1.36
CA ALA A 110 -11.39 -0.06 0.75
C ALA A 110 -10.29 -0.35 1.77
N PRO A 111 -9.06 -0.67 1.33
CA PRO A 111 -7.87 -0.32 2.11
C PRO A 111 -7.86 1.20 2.28
N THR A 112 -8.03 1.67 3.50
CA THR A 112 -8.04 3.10 3.85
C THR A 112 -6.80 3.48 4.65
N ILE A 113 -6.52 4.78 4.68
CA ILE A 113 -5.45 5.37 5.49
C ILE A 113 -6.11 6.34 6.46
N ASP A 114 -5.95 6.09 7.75
CA ASP A 114 -6.45 7.01 8.78
C ASP A 114 -5.50 8.20 8.94
N ALA A 115 -6.05 9.40 8.79
CA ALA A 115 -5.33 10.63 9.06
C ALA A 115 -5.05 10.81 10.57
N ILE A 116 -4.08 11.65 10.92
CA ILE A 116 -3.75 11.92 12.33
C ILE A 116 -4.95 12.44 13.13
N GLY A 117 -5.82 13.25 12.50
CA GLY A 117 -7.04 13.76 13.12
C GLY A 117 -8.25 12.83 13.04
N HIS A 118 -8.07 11.60 12.58
CA HIS A 118 -9.16 10.64 12.40
C HIS A 118 -9.84 10.28 13.73
N ILE A 119 -9.05 10.18 14.81
CA ILE A 119 -9.55 9.91 16.18
C ILE A 119 -9.32 11.15 17.05
N GLY A 120 -10.42 11.70 17.57
CA GLY A 120 -10.39 12.73 18.61
C GLY A 120 -10.00 12.13 19.97
N ARG A 121 -9.44 12.97 20.84
CA ARG A 121 -9.22 12.69 22.25
C ARG A 121 -9.76 13.87 23.05
N ASP A 122 -10.31 13.60 24.23
CA ASP A 122 -10.82 14.61 25.15
C ASP A 122 -9.71 15.51 25.70
#